data_AF-A0A3B1C3Z3-F1
#
_entry.id   AF-A0A3B1C3Z3-F1
#
_cell.length_a   1.000
_cell.length_b   1.000
_cell.length_c   1.000
_cell.angle_alpha   90.00
_cell.angle_beta   90.00
_cell.angle_gamma   90.00
#
_symmetry.space_group_name_H-M   'P 1'
#
loop_
_entity.id
_entity.type
_entity.pdbx_description
1 polymer ?
#
loop_
_entity_poly.entity_id
_entity_poly.type
_entity_poly.pdbx_seq_one_letter_code
_entity_poly.pdbx_strand_id
1 'polypeptide(L)'
;MRVTASWNRSIIKAFSWRVIATLTTIVIAYLITGRIDIALEIGVLEFFFKIMVYAMHEKVWEKITFGLKLEPIKKKGNKEKNSSANKMSPLT
;
A
#
# COMPACT_ATOMS: atom_id res chain seq x y z
N MET A 1 24.36 3.69 13.31
CA MET A 1 23.41 2.79 14.00
C MET A 1 22.39 2.30 12.98
N ARG A 2 22.36 0.99 12.68
CA ARG A 2 21.39 0.40 11.75
C ARG A 2 20.05 0.29 12.47
N VAL A 3 19.10 1.15 12.11
CA VAL A 3 17.70 0.96 12.50
C VAL A 3 17.16 -0.20 11.65
N THR A 4 17.35 -1.43 12.12
CA THR A 4 16.65 -2.60 11.60
C THR A 4 15.23 -2.59 12.15
N ALA A 5 14.43 -1.63 11.69
CA ALA A 5 13.00 -1.61 11.99
C ALA A 5 12.33 -2.72 11.16
N SER A 6 12.26 -3.91 11.75
CA SER A 6 11.48 -5.04 11.26
C SER A 6 10.11 -4.57 10.77
N TRP A 7 9.85 -4.74 9.48
CA TRP A 7 8.59 -4.47 8.77
C TRP A 7 7.33 -4.89 9.56
N ASN A 8 7.43 -5.98 10.32
CA ASN A 8 6.34 -6.57 11.10
C ASN A 8 5.94 -5.76 12.35
N ARG A 9 6.79 -4.88 12.89
CA ARG A 9 6.45 -4.05 14.08
C ARG A 9 5.51 -2.90 13.72
N SER A 10 5.66 -2.30 12.53
CA SER A 10 4.83 -1.18 12.09
C SER A 10 3.39 -1.60 11.79
N ILE A 11 3.18 -2.81 11.28
CA ILE A 11 1.85 -3.37 11.01
C ILE A 11 1.09 -3.61 12.32
N ILE A 12 1.75 -4.20 13.32
CA ILE A 12 1.15 -4.41 14.65
C ILE A 12 0.79 -3.07 15.28
N LYS A 13 1.68 -2.06 15.17
CA LYS A 13 1.42 -0.72 15.70
C LYS A 13 0.25 -0.03 15.00
N ALA A 14 0.16 -0.15 13.68
CA ALA A 14 -0.95 0.37 12.89
C ALA A 14 -2.27 -0.35 13.20
N PHE A 15 -2.22 -1.67 13.46
CA PHE A 15 -3.38 -2.45 13.88
C PHE A 15 -3.85 -2.06 15.28
N SER A 16 -2.95 -1.90 16.25
CA SER A 16 -3.29 -1.38 17.58
C SER A 16 -3.91 0.01 17.50
N TRP A 17 -3.38 0.91 16.64
CA TRP A 17 -3.97 2.22 16.42
C TRP A 17 -5.39 2.13 15.84
N ARG A 18 -5.65 1.18 14.94
CA ARG A 18 -6.99 0.94 14.38
C ARG A 18 -7.97 0.47 15.44
N VAL A 19 -7.57 -0.48 16.29
CA VAL A 19 -8.42 -0.99 17.40
C VAL A 19 -8.73 0.10 18.42
N ILE A 20 -7.75 0.93 18.77
CA ILE A 20 -7.94 2.06 19.70
C ILE A 20 -8.89 3.10 19.09
N ALA A 21 -8.73 3.43 17.81
CA ALA A 21 -9.59 4.41 17.14
C ALA A 21 -11.06 3.95 17.13
N THR A 22 -11.33 2.69 16.75
CA THR A 22 -12.70 2.17 16.73
C THR A 22 -13.32 2.10 18.12
N LEU A 23 -12.55 1.70 19.14
CA LEU A 23 -13.00 1.68 20.53
C LEU A 23 -13.33 3.09 21.02
N THR A 24 -12.50 4.07 20.67
CA THR A 24 -12.70 5.47 21.06
C THR A 24 -14.00 6.01 20.46
N THR A 25 -14.29 5.72 19.19
CA THR A 25 -15.56 6.12 18.54
C THR A 25 -16.78 5.53 19.23
N ILE A 26 -16.74 4.23 19.57
CA ILE A 26 -17.84 3.54 20.27
C ILE A 26 -18.05 4.14 21.67
N VAL A 27 -16.98 4.39 22.41
CA VAL A 27 -17.06 5.00 23.75
C VAL A 27 -17.61 6.42 23.68
N ILE A 28 -17.16 7.25 22.73
CA ILE A 28 -17.67 8.61 22.53
C ILE A 28 -19.16 8.57 22.17
N ALA A 29 -19.55 7.70 21.24
CA ALA A 29 -20.94 7.56 20.82
C ALA A 29 -21.86 7.10 21.97
N TYR A 30 -21.36 6.19 22.82
CA TYR A 30 -22.05 5.75 24.03
C TYR A 30 -22.17 6.87 25.07
N LEU A 31 -21.10 7.66 25.30
CA LEU A 31 -21.14 8.78 26.23
C LEU A 31 -22.11 9.89 25.80
N ILE A 32 -22.24 10.13 24.50
CA ILE A 32 -23.18 11.13 23.96
C ILE A 32 -24.63 10.62 24.03
N THR A 33 -24.86 9.36 23.64
CA THR A 33 -26.23 8.86 23.43
C THR A 33 -26.81 8.14 24.65
N GLY A 34 -25.95 7.60 25.52
CA GLY A 34 -26.34 6.77 26.66
C GLY A 34 -26.96 5.41 26.28
N ARG A 35 -27.03 5.08 24.99
CA ARG A 35 -27.60 3.83 24.46
C ARG A 35 -26.56 3.08 23.64
N ILE A 36 -26.40 1.79 23.95
CA ILE A 36 -25.41 0.92 23.30
C ILE A 36 -25.75 0.66 21.82
N ASP A 37 -27.04 0.63 21.47
CA ASP A 37 -27.52 0.32 20.13
C ASP A 37 -27.02 1.35 19.10
N ILE A 38 -27.21 2.65 19.42
CA ILE A 38 -26.75 3.76 18.56
C ILE A 38 -25.22 3.84 18.51
N ALA A 39 -24.54 3.53 19.62
CA ALA A 39 -23.07 3.53 19.66
C ALA A 39 -22.48 2.46 18.74
N LEU A 40 -23.12 1.29 18.66
CA LEU A 40 -22.73 0.22 17.77
C LEU A 40 -22.96 0.60 16.30
N GLU A 41 -24.12 1.19 15.99
CA GLU A 41 -24.43 1.69 14.64
C GLU A 41 -23.40 2.71 14.15
N ILE A 42 -23.02 3.67 15.01
CA ILE A 42 -22.00 4.67 14.69
C ILE A 42 -20.62 4.02 14.48
N GLY A 43 -20.25 3.05 15.32
CA GLY A 43 -18.99 2.31 15.17
C GLY A 43 -18.91 1.55 13.85
N VAL A 44 -20.00 0.90 13.43
CA VAL A 44 -20.08 0.20 12.14
C VAL A 44 -20.04 1.20 10.98
N LEU A 45 -20.81 2.29 11.05
CA LEU A 45 -20.82 3.33 10.02
C LEU A 45 -19.43 3.95 9.83
N GLU A 46 -18.71 4.27 10.91
CA GLU A 46 -17.35 4.83 10.83
C GLU A 46 -16.39 3.87 10.10
N PHE A 47 -16.47 2.58 10.40
CA PHE A 47 -15.66 1.57 9.73
C PHE A 47 -15.92 1.53 8.21
N PHE A 48 -17.19 1.54 7.79
CA PHE A 48 -17.57 1.58 6.38
C PHE A 48 -17.15 2.88 5.69
N PHE A 49 -17.35 4.03 6.34
CA PHE A 49 -16.90 5.32 5.82
C PHE A 49 -15.40 5.34 5.58
N LYS A 50 -14.60 4.78 6.50
CA LYS A 50 -13.14 4.76 6.37
C LYS A 50 -12.69 3.95 5.15
N ILE A 51 -13.37 2.84 4.85
CA ILE A 51 -13.11 2.03 3.66
C ILE A 51 -13.51 2.80 2.39
N MET A 52 -14.70 3.41 2.37
CA MET A 52 -15.16 4.20 1.22
C MET A 52 -14.22 5.38 0.94
N VAL A 53 -13.85 6.14 1.99
CA VAL A 53 -12.93 7.28 1.88
C VAL A 53 -11.55 6.81 1.43
N TYR A 54 -11.04 5.69 1.94
CA TYR A 54 -9.75 5.15 1.49
C TYR A 54 -9.80 4.76 0.01
N ALA A 55 -10.85 4.07 -0.45
CA ALA A 55 -10.99 3.67 -1.84
C ALA A 55 -11.19 4.87 -2.78
N MET A 56 -11.94 5.89 -2.35
CA MET A 56 -12.03 7.16 -3.08
C MET A 56 -10.69 7.88 -3.10
N HIS A 57 -9.98 7.92 -1.97
CA HIS A 57 -8.65 8.54 -1.87
C HIS A 57 -7.66 7.85 -2.80
N GLU A 58 -7.62 6.52 -2.83
CA GLU A 58 -6.78 5.75 -3.76
C GLU A 58 -7.12 6.07 -5.22
N LYS A 59 -8.41 6.12 -5.58
CA LYS A 59 -8.84 6.46 -6.95
C LYS A 59 -8.59 7.91 -7.34
N VAL A 60 -8.74 8.84 -6.41
CA VAL A 60 -8.41 10.25 -6.61
C VAL A 60 -6.90 10.40 -6.72
N TRP A 61 -6.12 9.67 -5.91
CA TRP A 61 -4.67 9.68 -5.97
C TRP A 61 -4.14 9.02 -7.25
N GLU A 62 -4.79 7.98 -7.76
CA GLU A 62 -4.48 7.40 -9.07
C GLU A 62 -4.72 8.41 -10.20
N LYS A 63 -5.82 9.17 -10.14
CA LYS A 63 -6.09 10.26 -11.09
C LYS A 63 -5.11 11.43 -10.96
N ILE A 64 -4.56 11.67 -9.77
CA ILE A 64 -3.60 12.75 -9.48
C ILE A 64 -2.15 12.27 -9.65
N THR A 65 -1.88 10.96 -9.67
CA THR A 65 -0.53 10.39 -9.87
C THR A 65 -0.10 10.60 -11.32
N PHE A 66 0.45 11.79 -11.47
CA PHE A 66 1.27 12.26 -12.55
C PHE A 66 2.42 11.27 -12.81
N GLY A 67 2.28 10.46 -13.85
CA GLY A 67 3.38 10.18 -14.78
C GLY A 67 4.65 9.50 -14.26
N LEU A 68 4.58 8.43 -13.47
CA LEU A 68 5.70 7.48 -13.44
C LEU A 68 5.65 6.59 -14.69
N LYS A 69 6.11 7.18 -15.81
CA LYS A 69 6.56 6.41 -16.98
C LYS A 69 7.67 5.48 -16.51
N LEU A 70 7.37 4.19 -16.40
CA LEU A 70 8.39 3.17 -16.40
C LEU A 70 9.08 3.28 -17.77
N GLU A 71 10.31 3.79 -17.79
CA GLU A 71 11.13 3.69 -19.01
C GLU A 71 11.24 2.20 -19.38
N PRO A 72 10.97 1.81 -20.64
CA PRO A 72 11.19 0.45 -21.05
C PRO A 72 12.69 0.15 -20.95
N ILE A 73 13.05 -0.83 -20.12
CA ILE A 73 14.42 -1.34 -20.02
C ILE A 73 14.93 -1.66 -21.44
N LYS A 74 15.79 -0.79 -21.98
CA LYS A 74 16.42 -0.97 -23.29
C LYS A 74 17.37 -2.17 -23.21
N LYS A 75 16.90 -3.34 -23.68
CA LYS A 75 17.73 -4.56 -23.76
C LYS A 75 18.94 -4.33 -24.68
N LYS A 76 20.09 -4.01 -24.09
CA LYS A 76 21.40 -4.00 -24.74
C LYS A 76 21.98 -5.42 -24.65
N GLY A 77 21.61 -6.31 -25.57
CA GLY A 77 21.98 -7.73 -25.47
C GLY A 77 22.25 -8.47 -26.79
N ASN A 78 22.38 -7.78 -27.92
CA ASN A 78 22.59 -8.43 -29.24
C ASN A 78 23.92 -8.07 -29.92
N LYS A 79 24.93 -7.61 -29.16
CA LYS A 79 26.26 -7.27 -29.73
C LYS A 79 27.39 -8.21 -29.31
N GLU A 80 27.29 -8.93 -28.19
CA GLU A 80 28.37 -9.82 -27.74
C GLU A 80 28.35 -11.19 -28.45
N LYS A 81 27.17 -11.74 -28.78
CA LYS A 81 27.07 -13.03 -29.49
C LYS A 81 27.72 -13.01 -30.88
N ASN A 82 27.71 -11.86 -31.55
CA ASN A 82 28.18 -11.69 -32.92
C ASN A 82 29.71 -11.63 -32.98
N SER A 83 30.37 -11.32 -31.86
CA SER A 83 31.84 -11.27 -31.77
C SER A 83 32.45 -12.65 -31.47
N SER A 84 31.73 -13.53 -30.76
CA SER A 84 32.16 -14.91 -30.53
C SER A 84 31.86 -15.82 -31.73
N ALA A 85 30.78 -15.55 -32.48
CA ALA A 85 30.45 -16.31 -33.70
C ALA A 85 31.42 -16.05 -34.86
N ASN A 86 32.02 -14.86 -34.97
CA ASN A 86 33.02 -14.54 -36.00
C ASN A 86 34.43 -15.08 -35.68
N LYS A 87 34.63 -15.72 -34.52
CA LYS A 87 35.89 -16.39 -34.17
C LYS A 87 35.88 -17.89 -34.44
N MET A 88 34.76 -18.45 -34.91
CA MET A 88 34.59 -19.88 -35.13
C MET A 88 34.04 -20.12 -36.55
N SER A 89 34.84 -19.83 -37.57
CA SER A 89 34.68 -20.45 -38.89
C SER A 89 36.00 -21.15 -39.25
N PRO A 90 35.94 -22.44 -39.64
CA PRO A 90 37.10 -23.29 -39.74
C PRO A 90 37.85 -22.96 -41.03
N LEU A 91 39.12 -22.58 -40.92
CA LEU A 91 40.01 -22.61 -42.07
C LEU A 91 40.61 -24.02 -42.19
N THR A 92 40.44 -24.49 -43.42
CA THR A 92 40.95 -25.67 -44.10
C THR A 92 42.41 -25.98 -43.81
#